data_AF-A0A6J7K7J8-F1
#
_entry.id   AF-A0A6J7K7J8-F1
#
_cell.length_a   1.000
_cell.length_b   1.000
_cell.length_c   1.000
_cell.angle_alpha   90.00
_cell.angle_beta   90.00
_cell.angle_gamma   90.00
#
_symmetry.space_group_name_H-M   'P 1'
#
loop_
_entity.id
_entity.type
_entity.pdbx_description
1 polymer ?
#
loop_
_entity_poly.entity_id
_entity_poly.type
_entity_poly.pdbx_seq_one_letter_code
_entity_poly.pdbx_strand_id
1 'polypeptide(L)'
;MATPKDSSRESHFPAIEKKYGEKMSYWFKVMAKLEGQKYPEQISHLRENYGFSQAHANALVMYSRGSVSAKRFETPAQYFKMLDPKQATKVRAILKAITSKYPDLELVIAWNQPMLKLGDHYIFGVSTAKNHILFAPWSQDVLEKFRPKMTDLDVKKKTVGVPNDWKVDEKLLQAIVKARIAETK
;
A
#
# COMPACT_ATOMS: atom_id res chain seq x y z
N MET A 1 -24.49 -8.21 -4.07
CA MET A 1 -23.10 -7.77 -4.34
C MET A 1 -23.06 -6.26 -4.14
N ALA A 2 -22.31 -5.76 -3.15
CA ALA A 2 -22.18 -4.31 -2.95
C ALA A 2 -21.34 -3.72 -4.10
N THR A 3 -21.85 -2.67 -4.73
CA THR A 3 -21.13 -1.91 -5.76
C THR A 3 -19.77 -1.47 -5.22
N PRO A 4 -18.67 -1.64 -5.96
CA PRO A 4 -17.37 -1.14 -5.53
C PRO A 4 -17.50 0.36 -5.22
N LYS A 5 -17.15 0.76 -4.00
CA LYS A 5 -17.15 2.17 -3.62
C LYS A 5 -16.17 2.91 -4.52
N ASP A 6 -16.64 3.95 -5.20
CA ASP A 6 -15.77 4.82 -6.01
C ASP A 6 -14.64 5.35 -5.12
N SER A 7 -13.40 5.11 -5.56
CA SER A 7 -12.18 5.49 -4.84
C SER A 7 -11.58 6.81 -5.33
N SER A 8 -12.25 7.46 -6.31
CA SER A 8 -11.93 8.80 -6.77
C SER A 8 -12.05 9.81 -5.62
N ARG A 9 -11.19 10.82 -5.60
CA ARG A 9 -11.34 11.92 -4.62
C ARG A 9 -12.58 12.76 -4.94
N GLU A 10 -12.93 12.84 -6.21
CA GLU A 10 -14.06 13.60 -6.72
C GLU A 10 -15.40 13.06 -6.21
N SER A 11 -15.49 11.76 -5.89
CA SER A 11 -16.65 11.18 -5.23
C SER A 11 -17.03 11.87 -3.90
N HIS A 12 -16.08 12.56 -3.25
CA HIS A 12 -16.34 13.34 -2.04
C HIS A 12 -16.88 14.74 -2.33
N PHE A 13 -16.72 15.27 -3.55
CA PHE A 13 -17.01 16.66 -3.87
C PHE A 13 -18.48 17.05 -3.65
N PRO A 14 -19.48 16.24 -4.07
CA PRO A 14 -20.88 16.57 -3.78
C PRO A 14 -21.16 16.69 -2.28
N ALA A 15 -20.51 15.85 -1.45
CA ALA A 15 -20.65 15.91 0.00
C ALA A 15 -19.91 17.11 0.62
N ILE A 16 -18.78 17.51 0.04
CA ILE A 16 -18.04 18.72 0.43
C ILE A 16 -18.89 19.96 0.15
N GLU A 17 -19.40 20.13 -1.08
CA GLU A 17 -20.25 21.28 -1.42
C GLU A 17 -21.49 21.35 -0.54
N LYS A 18 -22.17 20.21 -0.34
CA LYS A 18 -23.37 20.13 0.50
C LYS A 18 -23.09 20.51 1.96
N LYS A 19 -21.93 20.14 2.50
CA LYS A 19 -21.60 20.32 3.93
C LYS A 19 -20.99 21.70 4.23
N TYR A 20 -20.20 22.24 3.31
CA TYR A 20 -19.45 23.48 3.54
C TYR A 20 -19.98 24.67 2.74
N GLY A 21 -21.07 24.51 1.98
CA GLY A 21 -21.86 25.60 1.39
C GLY A 21 -21.27 26.23 0.13
N GLU A 22 -20.00 25.97 -0.18
CA GLU A 22 -19.31 26.54 -1.34
C GLU A 22 -19.03 25.51 -2.43
N LYS A 23 -18.91 26.00 -3.67
CA LYS A 23 -18.56 25.18 -4.84
C LYS A 23 -17.10 24.72 -4.81
N MET A 24 -16.81 23.59 -5.44
CA MET A 24 -15.43 23.08 -5.55
C MET A 24 -14.46 24.09 -6.18
N SER A 25 -14.93 24.94 -7.10
CA SER A 25 -14.13 26.03 -7.67
C SER A 25 -13.61 27.02 -6.62
N TYR A 26 -14.39 27.29 -5.56
CA TYR A 26 -13.94 28.08 -4.42
C TYR A 26 -12.87 27.33 -3.62
N TRP A 27 -13.12 26.06 -3.30
CA TRP A 27 -12.20 25.23 -2.53
C TRP A 27 -10.86 25.02 -3.25
N PHE A 28 -10.85 24.88 -4.58
CA PHE A 28 -9.62 24.83 -5.36
C PHE A 28 -8.84 26.14 -5.31
N LYS A 29 -9.51 27.29 -5.29
CA LYS A 29 -8.84 28.60 -5.08
C LYS A 29 -8.23 28.71 -3.68
N VAL A 30 -8.92 28.19 -2.65
CA VAL A 30 -8.35 28.09 -1.30
C VAL A 30 -7.09 27.23 -1.31
N MET A 31 -7.15 26.07 -1.95
CA MET A 31 -6.00 25.16 -2.05
C MET A 31 -4.83 25.73 -2.85
N ALA A 32 -5.09 26.50 -3.91
CA ALA A 32 -4.06 27.18 -4.69
C ALA A 32 -3.24 28.17 -3.83
N LYS A 33 -3.87 28.84 -2.85
CA LYS A 33 -3.16 29.73 -1.91
C LYS A 33 -2.25 28.98 -0.93
N LEU A 34 -2.45 27.67 -0.77
CA LEU A 34 -1.67 26.81 0.11
C LEU A 34 -0.68 25.93 -0.66
N GLU A 35 -0.50 26.17 -1.96
CA GLU A 35 0.46 25.43 -2.78
C GLU A 35 1.88 25.54 -2.19
N GLY A 36 2.63 24.44 -2.20
CA GLY A 36 3.96 24.36 -1.59
C GLY A 36 3.98 24.13 -0.08
N GLN A 37 2.89 24.37 0.66
CA GLN A 37 2.81 24.03 2.08
C GLN A 37 2.85 22.52 2.32
N LYS A 38 3.28 22.13 3.53
CA LYS A 38 3.29 20.72 3.91
C LYS A 38 1.87 20.21 4.04
N TYR A 39 1.67 18.93 3.74
CA TYR A 39 0.37 18.28 3.84
C TYR A 39 -0.35 18.51 5.19
N PRO A 40 0.32 18.41 6.36
CA PRO A 40 -0.35 18.67 7.64
C PRO A 40 -0.86 20.11 7.77
N GLU A 41 -0.13 21.10 7.26
CA GLU A 41 -0.50 22.52 7.30
C GLU A 41 -1.75 22.78 6.45
N GLN A 42 -1.79 22.20 5.24
CA GLN A 42 -2.96 22.28 4.37
C GLN A 42 -4.21 21.65 5.01
N ILE A 43 -4.04 20.51 5.70
CA ILE A 43 -5.13 19.85 6.43
C ILE A 43 -5.61 20.70 7.60
N SER A 44 -4.69 21.19 8.45
CA SER A 44 -5.03 22.04 9.58
C SER A 44 -5.77 23.29 9.13
N HIS A 45 -5.31 23.95 8.05
CA HIS A 45 -5.98 25.13 7.52
C HIS A 45 -7.44 24.87 7.16
N LEU A 46 -7.74 23.75 6.48
CA LEU A 46 -9.12 23.39 6.14
C LEU A 46 -9.98 23.05 7.35
N ARG A 47 -9.39 22.35 8.33
CA ARG A 47 -10.12 21.90 9.52
C ARG A 47 -10.41 23.05 10.48
N GLU A 48 -9.42 23.88 10.75
CA GLU A 48 -9.49 24.95 11.76
C GLU A 48 -10.27 26.16 11.24
N ASN A 49 -10.06 26.56 9.99
CA ASN A 49 -10.70 27.77 9.44
C ASN A 49 -12.07 27.50 8.80
N TYR A 50 -12.30 26.28 8.30
CA TYR A 50 -13.52 25.95 7.56
C TYR A 50 -14.28 24.73 8.12
N GLY A 51 -13.84 24.18 9.26
CA GLY A 51 -14.54 23.08 9.93
C GLY A 51 -14.51 21.76 9.15
N PHE A 52 -13.56 21.57 8.23
CA PHE A 52 -13.50 20.34 7.44
C PHE A 52 -13.32 19.11 8.34
N SER A 53 -13.94 18.00 7.93
CA SER A 53 -13.62 16.69 8.51
C SER A 53 -12.27 16.21 7.97
N GLN A 54 -11.60 15.28 8.68
CA GLN A 54 -10.35 14.69 8.19
C GLN A 54 -10.50 14.11 6.78
N ALA A 55 -11.60 13.39 6.53
CA ALA A 55 -11.83 12.72 5.26
C ALA A 55 -12.02 13.71 4.12
N HIS A 56 -12.84 14.74 4.32
CA HIS A 56 -13.07 15.79 3.32
C HIS A 56 -11.83 16.63 3.05
N ALA A 57 -11.10 17.01 4.11
CA ALA A 57 -9.84 17.75 3.97
C ALA A 57 -8.82 16.93 3.18
N ASN A 58 -8.66 15.65 3.53
CA ASN A 58 -7.75 14.76 2.82
C ASN A 58 -8.15 14.59 1.34
N ALA A 59 -9.43 14.42 1.02
CA ALA A 59 -9.89 14.31 -0.36
C ALA A 59 -9.55 15.54 -1.20
N LEU A 60 -9.87 16.74 -0.68
CA LEU A 60 -9.60 18.02 -1.36
C LEU A 60 -8.09 18.28 -1.51
N VAL A 61 -7.32 18.08 -0.43
CA VAL A 61 -5.86 18.28 -0.44
C VAL A 61 -5.19 17.31 -1.40
N MET A 62 -5.51 16.02 -1.35
CA MET A 62 -4.91 15.01 -2.23
C MET A 62 -5.22 15.29 -3.69
N TYR A 63 -6.47 15.66 -4.01
CA TYR A 63 -6.86 16.03 -5.38
C TYR A 63 -6.08 17.25 -5.88
N SER A 64 -6.00 18.30 -5.06
CA SER A 64 -5.28 19.54 -5.41
C SER A 64 -3.78 19.32 -5.58
N ARG A 65 -3.22 18.26 -4.99
CA ARG A 65 -1.83 17.82 -5.16
C ARG A 65 -1.64 16.82 -6.31
N GLY A 66 -2.64 16.65 -7.18
CA GLY A 66 -2.60 15.77 -8.35
C GLY A 66 -2.87 14.29 -8.07
N SER A 67 -3.19 13.90 -6.84
CA SER A 67 -3.62 12.53 -6.54
C SER A 67 -5.12 12.43 -6.74
N VAL A 68 -5.57 11.80 -7.84
CA VAL A 68 -6.99 11.65 -8.22
C VAL A 68 -7.68 10.39 -7.67
N SER A 69 -6.91 9.38 -7.24
CA SER A 69 -7.43 8.17 -6.59
C SER A 69 -6.56 7.67 -5.44
N ALA A 70 -7.19 6.99 -4.47
CA ALA A 70 -6.50 6.35 -3.35
C ALA A 70 -5.73 5.12 -3.84
N LYS A 71 -6.18 4.56 -4.96
CA LYS A 71 -5.55 3.48 -5.70
C LYS A 71 -4.52 4.10 -6.66
N ARG A 72 -3.24 3.92 -6.35
CA ARG A 72 -2.11 4.37 -7.17
C ARG A 72 -1.77 3.38 -8.28
N PHE A 73 -2.06 2.10 -8.05
CA PHE A 73 -1.72 1.02 -8.97
C PHE A 73 -2.92 0.12 -9.16
N GLU A 74 -3.25 -0.14 -10.42
CA GLU A 74 -4.26 -1.11 -10.82
C GLU A 74 -3.64 -2.47 -11.08
N THR A 75 -2.42 -2.49 -11.62
CA THR A 75 -1.72 -3.72 -11.98
C THR A 75 -0.33 -3.79 -11.33
N PRO A 76 0.20 -5.00 -11.10
CA PRO A 76 1.58 -5.18 -10.66
C PRO A 76 2.58 -4.49 -11.60
N ALA A 77 2.31 -4.51 -12.92
CA ALA A 77 3.17 -3.86 -13.91
C ALA A 77 3.32 -2.35 -13.66
N GLN A 78 2.23 -1.64 -13.32
CA GLN A 78 2.30 -0.21 -12.97
C GLN A 78 3.12 0.04 -11.70
N TYR A 79 2.96 -0.81 -10.68
CA TYR A 79 3.77 -0.74 -9.46
C TYR A 79 5.26 -0.88 -9.77
N PHE A 80 5.65 -1.91 -10.52
CA PHE A 80 7.06 -2.15 -10.83
C PHE A 80 7.71 -1.05 -11.68
N LYS A 81 6.94 -0.37 -12.55
CA LYS A 81 7.45 0.75 -13.36
C LYS A 81 7.85 1.96 -12.50
N MET A 82 7.26 2.12 -11.32
CA MET A 82 7.55 3.23 -10.40
C MET A 82 8.68 2.96 -9.42
N LEU A 83 9.15 1.71 -9.34
CA LEU A 83 10.25 1.36 -8.45
C LEU A 83 11.60 1.71 -9.05
N ASP A 84 12.56 1.98 -8.17
CA ASP A 84 13.98 1.93 -8.52
C ASP A 84 14.31 0.58 -9.19
N PRO A 85 15.09 0.54 -10.29
CA PRO A 85 15.34 -0.71 -11.04
C PRO A 85 15.94 -1.85 -10.20
N LYS A 86 16.78 -1.53 -9.20
CA LYS A 86 17.37 -2.54 -8.31
C LYS A 86 16.30 -3.13 -7.39
N GLN A 87 15.44 -2.29 -6.83
CA GLN A 87 14.30 -2.75 -6.03
C GLN A 87 13.29 -3.53 -6.87
N ALA A 88 12.96 -3.07 -8.08
CA ALA A 88 12.04 -3.77 -8.98
C ALA A 88 12.53 -5.20 -9.28
N THR A 89 13.81 -5.34 -9.59
CA THR A 89 14.45 -6.65 -9.84
C THR A 89 14.37 -7.54 -8.60
N LYS A 90 14.65 -6.99 -7.42
CA LYS A 90 14.62 -7.75 -6.17
C LYS A 90 13.22 -8.20 -5.78
N VAL A 91 12.21 -7.32 -5.86
CA VAL A 91 10.82 -7.68 -5.56
C VAL A 91 10.32 -8.75 -6.53
N ARG A 92 10.64 -8.65 -7.83
CA ARG A 92 10.32 -9.71 -8.81
C ARG A 92 10.98 -11.04 -8.44
N ALA A 93 12.24 -11.03 -8.00
CA ALA A 93 12.93 -12.24 -7.59
C ALA A 93 12.28 -12.89 -6.35
N ILE A 94 11.89 -12.11 -5.34
CA ILE A 94 11.17 -12.60 -4.15
C ILE A 94 9.84 -13.25 -4.55
N LEU A 95 9.03 -12.57 -5.36
CA LEU A 95 7.74 -13.09 -5.80
C LEU A 95 7.90 -14.33 -6.69
N LYS A 96 8.92 -14.36 -7.56
CA LYS A 96 9.25 -15.50 -8.41
C LYS A 96 9.69 -16.71 -7.59
N ALA A 97 10.52 -16.53 -6.56
CA ALA A 97 10.98 -17.61 -5.68
C ALA A 97 9.79 -18.35 -5.02
N ILE A 98 8.73 -17.61 -4.70
CA ILE A 98 7.50 -18.19 -4.13
C ILE A 98 6.65 -18.84 -5.22
N THR A 99 6.29 -18.09 -6.25
CA THR A 99 5.35 -18.54 -7.30
C THR A 99 5.89 -19.71 -8.13
N SER A 100 7.21 -19.88 -8.23
CA SER A 100 7.81 -21.06 -8.87
C SER A 100 7.47 -22.37 -8.15
N LYS A 101 7.22 -22.33 -6.82
CA LYS A 101 6.82 -23.49 -6.03
C LYS A 101 5.30 -23.57 -5.79
N TYR A 102 4.63 -22.42 -5.79
CA TYR A 102 3.20 -22.27 -5.55
C TYR A 102 2.54 -21.52 -6.72
N PRO A 103 2.36 -22.18 -7.87
CA PRO A 103 1.85 -21.54 -9.10
C PRO A 103 0.39 -21.07 -8.97
N ASP A 104 -0.37 -21.63 -8.04
CA ASP A 104 -1.77 -21.25 -7.79
C ASP A 104 -1.91 -19.91 -7.03
N LEU A 105 -0.79 -19.30 -6.60
CA LEU A 105 -0.82 -18.00 -5.95
C LEU A 105 -0.97 -16.89 -6.98
N GLU A 106 -2.05 -16.12 -6.85
CA GLU A 106 -2.33 -14.99 -7.73
C GLU A 106 -1.60 -13.73 -7.25
N LEU A 107 -0.84 -13.08 -8.14
CA LEU A 107 -0.22 -11.78 -7.88
C LEU A 107 -1.20 -10.64 -8.19
N VAL A 108 -1.67 -9.96 -7.15
CA VAL A 108 -2.61 -8.83 -7.23
C VAL A 108 -2.02 -7.56 -6.64
N ILE A 109 -2.67 -6.42 -6.88
CA ILE A 109 -2.44 -5.20 -6.10
C ILE A 109 -3.53 -5.06 -5.04
N ALA A 110 -3.12 -5.03 -3.77
CA ALA A 110 -3.97 -4.64 -2.65
C ALA A 110 -3.26 -3.62 -1.77
N TRP A 111 -4.00 -2.62 -1.29
CA TRP A 111 -3.44 -1.48 -0.54
C TRP A 111 -2.22 -0.83 -1.21
N ASN A 112 -2.24 -0.72 -2.55
CA ASN A 112 -1.14 -0.22 -3.40
C ASN A 112 0.18 -1.00 -3.31
N GLN A 113 0.12 -2.26 -2.91
CA GLN A 113 1.29 -3.13 -2.80
C GLN A 113 1.04 -4.47 -3.51
N PRO A 114 2.09 -5.12 -4.05
CA PRO A 114 1.99 -6.46 -4.59
C PRO A 114 1.70 -7.49 -3.49
N MET A 115 0.66 -8.28 -3.69
CA MET A 115 0.24 -9.36 -2.80
C MET A 115 0.07 -10.67 -3.57
N LEU A 116 0.45 -11.77 -2.95
CA LEU A 116 0.12 -13.13 -3.37
C LEU A 116 -1.09 -13.62 -2.59
N LYS A 117 -2.15 -14.03 -3.31
CA LYS A 117 -3.39 -14.58 -2.75
C LYS A 117 -3.56 -16.05 -3.11
N LEU A 118 -4.24 -16.78 -2.23
CA LEU A 118 -4.83 -18.10 -2.53
C LEU A 118 -6.34 -18.00 -2.28
N GLY A 119 -7.13 -17.96 -3.35
CA GLY A 119 -8.56 -17.62 -3.26
C GLY A 119 -8.76 -16.26 -2.58
N ASP A 120 -9.50 -16.25 -1.46
CA ASP A 120 -9.76 -15.04 -0.69
C ASP A 120 -8.69 -14.70 0.37
N HIS A 121 -7.71 -15.58 0.57
CA HIS A 121 -6.69 -15.41 1.59
C HIS A 121 -5.45 -14.70 1.06
N TYR A 122 -4.99 -13.67 1.79
CA TYR A 122 -3.66 -13.09 1.59
C TYR A 122 -2.61 -14.00 2.22
N ILE A 123 -1.62 -14.38 1.41
CA ILE A 123 -0.58 -15.34 1.79
C ILE A 123 0.78 -14.66 1.97
N PHE A 124 1.11 -13.72 1.08
CA PHE A 124 2.37 -13.01 1.14
C PHE A 124 2.24 -11.61 0.54
N GLY A 125 2.89 -10.62 1.12
CA GLY A 125 2.90 -9.25 0.61
C GLY A 125 4.31 -8.68 0.57
N VAL A 126 4.58 -7.79 -0.38
CA VAL A 126 5.84 -7.04 -0.45
C VAL A 126 5.56 -5.55 -0.54
N SER A 127 6.38 -4.75 0.12
CA SER A 127 6.40 -3.30 -0.05
C SER A 127 7.83 -2.76 -0.05
N THR A 128 8.02 -1.59 -0.63
CA THR A 128 9.34 -0.96 -0.77
C THR A 128 9.39 0.36 -0.01
N ALA A 129 10.48 0.58 0.72
CA ALA A 129 10.89 1.88 1.25
C ALA A 129 12.24 2.27 0.61
N LYS A 130 12.71 3.50 0.84
CA LYS A 130 13.94 4.02 0.22
C LYS A 130 15.15 3.09 0.41
N ASN A 131 15.33 2.53 1.61
CA ASN A 131 16.54 1.80 1.99
C ASN A 131 16.35 0.29 2.14
N HIS A 132 15.11 -0.21 2.08
CA HIS A 132 14.80 -1.61 2.37
C HIS A 132 13.52 -2.06 1.69
N ILE A 133 13.35 -3.37 1.60
CA ILE A 133 12.12 -4.04 1.20
C ILE A 133 11.51 -4.65 2.46
N LEU A 134 10.19 -4.58 2.59
CA LEU A 134 9.45 -5.28 3.62
C LEU A 134 8.66 -6.41 2.97
N PHE A 135 8.64 -7.58 3.59
CA PHE A 135 7.65 -8.61 3.27
C PHE A 135 6.81 -8.99 4.47
N ALA A 136 5.61 -9.52 4.23
CA ALA A 136 4.65 -9.92 5.25
C ALA A 136 3.98 -11.25 4.89
N PRO A 137 3.98 -12.26 5.77
CA PRO A 137 3.26 -13.51 5.56
C PRO A 137 1.80 -13.47 6.02
N TRP A 138 1.30 -12.32 6.48
CA TRP A 138 -0.08 -12.15 6.98
C TRP A 138 -0.49 -13.08 8.14
N SER A 139 0.48 -13.64 8.86
CA SER A 139 0.29 -14.38 10.11
C SER A 139 1.43 -14.05 11.07
N GLN A 140 1.08 -13.62 12.28
CA GLN A 140 2.06 -13.36 13.32
C GLN A 140 2.66 -14.69 13.83
N ASP A 141 1.86 -15.75 13.92
CA ASP A 141 2.30 -17.06 14.39
C ASP A 141 3.30 -17.70 13.42
N VAL A 142 3.05 -17.59 12.11
CA VAL A 142 4.04 -17.98 11.09
C VAL A 142 5.32 -17.16 11.26
N LEU A 143 5.21 -15.85 11.41
CA LEU A 143 6.40 -15.00 11.51
C LEU A 143 7.24 -15.36 12.75
N GLU A 144 6.62 -15.57 13.91
CA GLU A 144 7.31 -16.00 15.13
C GLU A 144 7.91 -17.41 15.00
N LYS A 145 7.21 -18.36 14.37
CA LYS A 145 7.74 -19.70 14.08
C LYS A 145 9.02 -19.66 13.25
N PHE A 146 9.15 -18.71 12.33
CA PHE A 146 10.32 -18.58 11.46
C PHE A 146 11.35 -17.57 11.96
N ARG A 147 11.07 -16.79 13.02
CA ARG A 147 11.99 -15.81 13.60
C ARG A 147 13.39 -16.38 13.89
N PRO A 148 13.56 -17.61 14.41
CA PRO A 148 14.89 -18.19 14.63
C PRO A 148 15.74 -18.39 13.36
N LYS A 149 15.12 -18.36 12.17
CA LYS A 149 15.80 -18.48 10.87
C LYS A 149 16.06 -17.13 10.19
N MET A 150 15.73 -16.03 10.87
CA MET A 150 15.79 -14.66 10.36
C MET A 150 16.52 -13.75 11.35
N THR A 151 17.50 -14.29 12.08
CA THR A 151 18.22 -13.58 13.15
C THR A 151 19.05 -12.41 12.64
N ASP A 152 19.38 -12.40 11.35
CA ASP A 152 20.10 -11.36 10.62
C ASP A 152 19.16 -10.32 9.97
N LEU A 153 17.83 -10.46 10.12
CA LEU A 153 16.84 -9.60 9.48
C LEU A 153 16.05 -8.73 10.48
N ASP A 154 15.47 -7.64 10.00
CA ASP A 154 14.61 -6.74 10.80
C ASP A 154 13.21 -7.32 10.95
N VAL A 155 13.03 -8.25 11.90
CA VAL A 155 11.78 -8.97 12.14
C VAL A 155 10.87 -8.21 13.11
N LYS A 156 9.84 -7.55 12.57
CA LYS A 156 8.79 -6.82 13.30
C LYS A 156 7.56 -7.68 13.55
N LYS A 157 6.59 -7.16 14.31
CA LYS A 157 5.34 -7.86 14.65
C LYS A 157 4.57 -8.42 13.44
N LYS A 158 4.63 -7.76 12.28
CA LYS A 158 3.85 -8.14 11.08
C LYS A 158 4.68 -8.24 9.79
N THR A 159 5.93 -7.78 9.82
CA THR A 159 6.75 -7.61 8.63
C THR A 159 8.18 -8.01 8.92
N VAL A 160 8.90 -8.39 7.88
CA VAL A 160 10.35 -8.59 7.91
C VAL A 160 10.98 -7.62 6.93
N GLY A 161 11.93 -6.82 7.42
CA GLY A 161 12.73 -5.93 6.62
C GLY A 161 14.01 -6.59 6.12
N VAL A 162 14.26 -6.45 4.83
CA VAL A 162 15.46 -6.93 4.15
C VAL A 162 16.14 -5.78 3.40
N PRO A 163 17.48 -5.70 3.40
CA PRO A 163 18.19 -4.67 2.65
C PRO A 163 18.02 -4.86 1.13
N ASN A 164 18.23 -3.81 0.36
CA ASN A 164 18.03 -3.82 -1.10
C ASN A 164 18.97 -4.80 -1.84
N ASP A 165 20.10 -5.18 -1.23
CA ASP A 165 21.07 -6.14 -1.73
C ASP A 165 20.88 -7.56 -1.17
N TRP A 166 19.87 -7.79 -0.32
CA TRP A 166 19.59 -9.08 0.30
C TRP A 166 19.57 -10.21 -0.74
N LYS A 167 20.33 -11.28 -0.48
CA LYS A 167 20.29 -12.49 -1.29
C LYS A 167 18.99 -13.22 -0.98
N VAL A 168 18.14 -13.38 -2.00
CA VAL A 168 16.83 -14.02 -1.84
C VAL A 168 17.02 -15.44 -1.33
N ASP A 169 16.51 -15.72 -0.14
CA ASP A 169 16.45 -17.08 0.41
C ASP A 169 15.14 -17.75 -0.01
N GLU A 170 15.20 -18.47 -1.13
CA GLU A 170 14.04 -19.15 -1.69
C GLU A 170 13.46 -20.20 -0.73
N LYS A 171 14.32 -20.92 0.01
CA LYS A 171 13.89 -21.97 0.93
C LYS A 171 13.13 -21.38 2.12
N LEU A 172 13.62 -20.27 2.67
CA LEU A 172 12.95 -19.54 3.74
C LEU A 172 11.59 -19.02 3.27
N LEU A 173 11.55 -18.33 2.13
CA LEU A 173 10.31 -17.76 1.59
C LEU A 173 9.26 -18.83 1.31
N GLN A 174 9.65 -19.93 0.67
CA GLN A 174 8.74 -21.04 0.38
C GLN A 174 8.26 -21.71 1.67
N ALA A 175 9.11 -21.87 2.68
CA ALA A 175 8.71 -22.47 3.95
C ALA A 175 7.72 -21.60 4.74
N ILE A 176 7.93 -20.28 4.75
CA ILE A 176 7.01 -19.29 5.32
C ILE A 176 5.64 -19.38 4.62
N VAL A 177 5.64 -19.36 3.28
CA VAL A 177 4.42 -19.45 2.47
C VAL A 177 3.70 -20.78 2.69
N LYS A 178 4.42 -21.90 2.76
CA LYS A 178 3.84 -23.22 3.09
C LYS A 178 3.08 -23.19 4.41
N ALA A 179 3.70 -22.61 5.44
CA ALA A 179 3.09 -22.52 6.75
C ALA A 179 1.85 -21.61 6.73
N ARG A 180 1.90 -20.49 6.01
CA ARG A 180 0.74 -19.61 5.87
C ARG A 180 -0.42 -20.28 5.13
N ILE A 181 -0.15 -21.00 4.04
CA ILE A 181 -1.18 -21.76 3.31
C ILE A 181 -1.80 -22.85 4.18
N ALA A 182 -1.04 -23.46 5.09
CA ALA A 182 -1.58 -24.47 6.00
C ALA A 182 -2.61 -23.88 7.00
N GLU A 183 -2.54 -22.58 7.31
CA GLU A 183 -3.51 -21.89 8.17
C GLU A 183 -4.79 -21.46 7.44
N THR A 184 -4.84 -21.60 6.11
CA THR A 184 -6.02 -21.23 5.31
C THR A 184 -6.88 -22.42 4.92
N LYS A 185 -6.61 -23.58 5.51
CA LYS A 185 -7.33 -24.85 5.29
C LYS A 185 -8.26 -25.16 6.45
#